data_AF-A0A6H1ZER5-F1
#
_entry.id   AF-A0A6H1ZER5-F1
#
_cell.length_a   1.000
_cell.length_b   1.000
_cell.length_c   1.000
_cell.angle_alpha   90.00
_cell.angle_beta   90.00
_cell.angle_gamma   90.00
#
_symmetry.space_group_name_H-M   'P 1'
#
loop_
_entity.id
_entity.type
_entity.pdbx_description
1 polymer ?
#
loop_
_entity_poly.entity_id
_entity_poly.type
_entity_poly.pdbx_seq_one_letter_code
_entity_poly.pdbx_strand_id
1 'polypeptide(L)'
;MQIEPKKPNAIVSYDITDAAIAEMESIYMALTITDLDDKEQFDAVHSARMTVKGKRVEVEKRRKELKADALEWGRKVDAEAKRIFGKLEPIESHLDREEKKVTDEQKRQKEEADRIEKAKIQARVDSLQMVNCVLPFMEVATMTDDEYEDRLRKATDSYQAELKRLADEEAARKAEAERLEKVRREQEAEAARLAEMQRQADEANRKEREKIEEERRAIEAEKKALEDAKRAEQDHKDREAFEAKAKEEARIAAEKAEKDRQEREAWEAKERAEEHKRKLALRPDCDKLNDYANSVLSLVEPEVDSAEAKTVMSWAVKELKDLAGCIKIKADDL
;
A
#
# COMPACT_ATOMS: atom_id res chain seq x y z
N MET A 1 79.14 -45.08 -63.45
CA MET A 1 79.86 -44.51 -64.61
C MET A 1 80.72 -43.38 -64.07
N GLN A 2 82.02 -43.61 -63.92
CA GLN A 2 82.95 -42.62 -63.36
C GLN A 2 83.12 -41.50 -64.39
N ILE A 3 82.60 -40.31 -64.08
CA ILE A 3 82.89 -39.11 -64.85
C ILE A 3 84.19 -38.56 -64.29
N GLU A 4 85.32 -39.03 -64.81
CA GLU A 4 86.60 -38.39 -64.54
C GLU A 4 86.57 -36.97 -65.12
N PRO A 5 86.94 -35.93 -64.36
CA PRO A 5 87.10 -34.60 -64.90
C PRO A 5 88.32 -34.62 -65.81
N LYS A 6 88.09 -34.76 -67.12
CA LYS A 6 89.13 -34.58 -68.14
C LYS A 6 89.46 -33.09 -68.19
N LYS A 7 90.19 -32.59 -67.17
CA LYS A 7 90.87 -31.30 -67.26
C LYS A 7 91.78 -31.41 -68.48
N PRO A 8 91.60 -30.63 -69.55
CA PRO A 8 92.67 -30.48 -70.49
C PRO A 8 93.72 -29.67 -69.73
N ASN A 9 94.71 -30.36 -69.17
CA ASN A 9 95.95 -29.74 -68.68
C ASN A 9 96.79 -29.32 -69.90
N ALA A 10 96.12 -28.73 -70.90
CA ALA A 10 96.75 -28.09 -72.02
C ALA A 10 97.29 -26.77 -71.47
N ILE A 11 98.62 -26.67 -71.43
CA ILE A 11 99.32 -25.42 -71.15
C ILE A 11 98.68 -24.34 -72.04
N VAL A 12 98.09 -23.32 -71.42
CA VAL A 12 97.51 -22.18 -72.14
C VAL A 12 98.68 -21.39 -72.72
N SER A 13 99.05 -21.77 -73.95
CA SER A 13 100.17 -21.15 -74.67
C SER A 13 99.62 -20.19 -75.71
N TYR A 14 100.13 -18.96 -75.65
CA TYR A 14 99.99 -17.96 -76.71
C TYR A 14 101.34 -17.85 -77.43
N ASP A 15 101.32 -17.56 -78.73
CA ASP A 15 102.54 -17.44 -79.53
C ASP A 15 103.31 -16.15 -79.22
N ILE A 16 102.66 -15.17 -78.57
CA ILE A 16 103.29 -13.95 -78.10
C ILE A 16 103.82 -14.15 -76.67
N THR A 17 105.10 -13.83 -76.47
CA THR A 17 105.77 -13.93 -75.17
C THR A 17 105.82 -12.57 -74.49
N ASP A 18 105.90 -12.57 -73.15
CA ASP A 18 106.05 -11.33 -72.37
C ASP A 18 107.31 -10.56 -72.76
N ALA A 19 108.40 -11.27 -73.13
CA ALA A 19 109.62 -10.66 -73.61
C ALA A 19 109.41 -9.91 -74.94
N ALA A 20 108.66 -10.48 -75.88
CA ALA A 20 108.33 -9.82 -77.15
C ALA A 20 107.39 -8.62 -76.94
N ILE A 21 106.48 -8.69 -75.96
CA ILE A 21 105.63 -7.56 -75.58
C ILE A 21 106.49 -6.42 -75.03
N ALA A 22 107.43 -6.71 -74.11
CA ALA A 22 108.32 -5.72 -73.53
C ALA A 22 109.26 -5.06 -74.56
N GLU A 23 109.74 -5.84 -75.54
CA GLU A 23 110.53 -5.31 -76.65
C GLU A 23 109.68 -4.39 -77.55
N MET A 24 108.48 -4.82 -77.94
CA MET A 24 107.54 -3.98 -78.69
C MET A 24 107.15 -2.72 -77.93
N GLU A 25 106.98 -2.81 -76.61
CA GLU A 25 106.70 -1.67 -75.74
C GLU A 25 107.88 -0.68 -75.78
N SER A 26 109.11 -1.15 -75.55
CA SER A 26 110.31 -0.32 -75.57
C SER A 26 110.54 0.38 -76.91
N ILE A 27 110.27 -0.30 -78.03
CA ILE A 27 110.51 0.24 -79.37
C ILE A 27 109.35 1.16 -79.81
N TYR A 28 108.11 0.69 -79.67
CA TYR A 28 106.96 1.40 -80.25
C TYR A 28 106.47 2.56 -79.38
N MET A 29 106.68 2.53 -78.05
CA MET A 29 106.31 3.67 -77.19
C MET A 29 107.24 4.88 -77.35
N ALA A 30 108.45 4.67 -77.89
CA ALA A 30 109.37 5.75 -78.22
C ALA A 30 108.99 6.47 -79.54
N LEU A 31 108.10 5.89 -80.35
CA LEU A 31 107.65 6.50 -81.60
C LEU A 31 106.68 7.64 -81.33
N THR A 32 107.06 8.86 -81.74
CA THR A 32 106.23 10.06 -81.63
C THR A 32 106.18 10.78 -82.97
N ILE A 33 105.02 11.31 -83.35
CA ILE A 33 104.86 12.16 -84.52
C ILE A 33 105.07 13.61 -84.08
N THR A 34 106.13 14.24 -84.56
CA THR A 34 106.53 15.62 -84.19
C THR A 34 106.13 16.65 -85.23
N ASP A 35 105.94 16.24 -86.49
CA ASP A 35 105.49 17.06 -87.61
C ASP A 35 104.28 16.39 -88.29
N LEU A 36 103.25 17.18 -88.60
CA LEU A 36 101.99 16.69 -89.17
C LEU A 36 102.10 16.33 -90.65
N ASP A 37 103.08 16.89 -91.36
CA ASP A 37 103.33 16.62 -92.78
C ASP A 37 104.42 15.53 -93.01
N ASP A 38 105.04 15.04 -91.94
CA ASP A 38 106.03 13.96 -91.99
C ASP A 38 105.34 12.59 -92.13
N LYS A 39 105.26 12.16 -93.38
CA LYS A 39 104.69 10.89 -93.77
C LYS A 39 105.47 9.68 -93.26
N GLU A 40 106.78 9.80 -93.06
CA GLU A 40 107.60 8.67 -92.58
C GLU A 40 107.32 8.39 -91.09
N GLN A 41 107.23 9.43 -90.26
CA GLN A 41 106.85 9.29 -88.84
C GLN A 41 105.44 8.73 -88.69
N PHE A 42 104.49 9.19 -89.51
CA PHE A 42 103.13 8.65 -89.53
C PHE A 42 103.09 7.18 -89.95
N ASP A 43 103.78 6.81 -91.03
CA ASP A 43 103.79 5.44 -91.54
C ASP A 43 104.45 4.48 -90.53
N ALA A 44 105.49 4.92 -89.80
CA ALA A 44 106.12 4.15 -88.73
C ALA A 44 105.17 3.89 -87.54
N VAL A 45 104.49 4.92 -87.03
CA VAL A 45 103.51 4.79 -85.95
C VAL A 45 102.30 3.96 -86.38
N HIS A 46 101.81 4.17 -87.61
CA HIS A 46 100.71 3.41 -88.17
C HIS A 46 101.04 1.92 -88.27
N SER A 47 102.23 1.60 -88.80
CA SER A 47 102.71 0.23 -88.95
C SER A 47 102.89 -0.47 -87.60
N ALA A 48 103.50 0.21 -86.62
CA ALA A 48 103.62 -0.29 -85.25
C ALA A 48 102.24 -0.59 -84.63
N ARG A 49 101.27 0.32 -84.79
CA ARG A 49 99.89 0.12 -84.32
C ARG A 49 99.20 -1.06 -85.01
N MET A 50 99.38 -1.23 -86.32
CA MET A 50 98.81 -2.37 -87.04
C MET A 50 99.41 -3.69 -86.56
N THR A 51 100.71 -3.75 -86.28
CA THR A 51 101.40 -4.91 -85.70
C THR A 51 100.83 -5.28 -84.32
N VAL A 52 100.74 -4.32 -83.40
CA VAL A 52 100.17 -4.54 -82.04
C VAL A 52 98.70 -4.97 -82.13
N LYS A 53 97.91 -4.32 -82.99
CA LYS A 53 96.50 -4.70 -83.23
C LYS A 53 96.40 -6.12 -83.79
N GLY A 54 97.28 -6.50 -84.71
CA GLY A 54 97.39 -7.85 -85.26
C GLY A 54 97.61 -8.89 -84.17
N LYS A 55 98.61 -8.68 -83.31
CA LYS A 55 98.89 -9.54 -82.15
C LYS A 55 97.72 -9.65 -81.18
N ARG A 56 97.01 -8.55 -80.90
CA ARG A 56 95.79 -8.59 -80.07
C ARG A 56 94.69 -9.44 -80.68
N VAL A 57 94.50 -9.39 -82.00
CA VAL A 57 93.52 -10.21 -82.71
C VAL A 57 93.92 -11.70 -82.70
N GLU A 58 95.21 -12.01 -82.85
CA GLU A 58 95.74 -13.38 -82.74
C GLU A 58 95.44 -13.98 -81.36
N VAL A 59 95.69 -13.23 -80.28
CA VAL A 59 95.37 -13.65 -78.90
C VAL A 59 93.88 -13.95 -78.72
N GLU A 60 92.99 -13.09 -79.22
CA GLU A 60 91.54 -13.32 -79.09
C GLU A 60 91.06 -14.50 -79.93
N LYS A 61 91.62 -14.73 -81.13
CA LYS A 61 91.35 -15.96 -81.90
C LYS A 61 91.78 -17.19 -81.12
N ARG A 62 93.01 -17.18 -80.58
CA ARG A 62 93.54 -18.31 -79.80
C ARG A 62 92.72 -18.59 -78.54
N ARG A 63 92.25 -17.56 -77.85
CA ARG A 63 91.33 -17.70 -76.70
C ARG A 63 90.03 -18.40 -77.09
N LYS A 64 89.43 -18.03 -78.22
CA LYS A 64 88.19 -18.65 -78.72
C LYS A 64 88.41 -20.12 -79.10
N GLU A 65 89.52 -20.43 -79.76
CA GLU A 65 89.91 -21.81 -80.08
C GLU A 65 90.09 -22.65 -78.82
N LEU A 66 90.90 -22.16 -77.86
CA LEU A 66 91.15 -22.86 -76.60
C LEU A 66 89.88 -23.11 -75.78
N LYS A 67 88.87 -22.23 -75.90
CA LYS A 67 87.59 -22.36 -75.19
C LYS A 67 86.54 -23.17 -75.97
N ALA A 68 86.74 -23.41 -77.26
CA ALA A 68 85.74 -24.05 -78.12
C ALA A 68 85.36 -25.45 -77.61
N ASP A 69 86.36 -26.29 -77.34
CA ASP A 69 86.15 -27.67 -76.88
C ASP A 69 85.43 -27.73 -75.52
N ALA A 70 85.77 -26.83 -74.60
CA ALA A 70 85.13 -26.75 -73.28
C ALA A 70 83.65 -26.32 -73.37
N LEU A 71 83.35 -25.35 -74.25
CA LEU A 71 81.97 -24.92 -74.51
C LEU A 71 81.16 -26.01 -75.21
N GLU A 72 81.76 -26.71 -76.16
CA GLU A 72 81.11 -27.83 -76.84
C GLU A 72 80.83 -28.98 -75.86
N TRP A 73 81.79 -29.30 -74.98
CA TRP A 73 81.59 -30.30 -73.94
C TRP A 73 80.47 -29.91 -72.96
N GLY A 74 80.44 -28.66 -72.49
CA GLY A 74 79.36 -28.16 -71.64
C GLY A 74 77.98 -28.32 -72.30
N ARG A 75 77.87 -27.94 -73.58
CA ARG A 75 76.63 -28.15 -74.36
C ARG A 75 76.23 -29.61 -74.47
N LYS A 76 77.18 -30.53 -74.64
CA LYS A 76 76.92 -31.98 -74.69
C LYS A 76 76.40 -32.50 -73.35
N VAL A 77 76.99 -32.04 -72.23
CA VAL A 77 76.55 -32.39 -70.88
C VAL A 77 75.13 -31.89 -70.63
N ASP A 78 74.84 -30.63 -70.94
CA ASP A 78 73.49 -30.05 -70.75
C ASP A 78 72.44 -30.73 -71.64
N ALA A 79 72.79 -31.04 -72.89
CA ALA A 79 71.91 -31.77 -73.79
C ALA A 79 71.59 -33.17 -73.28
N GLU A 80 72.59 -33.88 -72.75
CA GLU A 80 72.41 -35.22 -72.19
C GLU A 80 71.62 -35.18 -70.88
N ALA A 81 71.88 -34.21 -70.01
CA ALA A 81 71.08 -33.99 -68.80
C ALA A 81 69.62 -33.72 -69.16
N LYS A 82 69.35 -32.84 -70.14
CA LYS A 82 68.00 -32.58 -70.63
C LYS A 82 67.33 -33.84 -71.20
N ARG A 83 68.07 -34.67 -71.95
CA ARG A 83 67.58 -35.95 -72.47
C ARG A 83 67.23 -36.93 -71.34
N ILE A 84 68.03 -36.96 -70.27
CA ILE A 84 67.80 -37.82 -69.10
C ILE A 84 66.58 -37.31 -68.31
N PHE A 85 66.50 -36.01 -68.01
CA PHE A 85 65.36 -35.44 -67.31
C PHE A 85 64.05 -35.65 -68.06
N GLY A 86 64.02 -35.42 -69.37
CA GLY A 86 62.83 -35.69 -70.19
C GLY A 86 62.40 -37.16 -70.22
N LYS A 87 63.30 -38.10 -69.89
CA LYS A 87 62.95 -39.52 -69.71
C LYS A 87 62.49 -39.86 -68.29
N LEU A 88 63.00 -39.15 -67.29
CA LEU A 88 62.66 -39.38 -65.88
C LEU A 88 61.33 -38.73 -65.49
N GLU A 89 61.03 -37.53 -65.97
CA GLU A 89 59.85 -36.74 -65.60
C GLU A 89 58.51 -37.50 -65.82
N PRO A 90 58.29 -38.21 -66.95
CA PRO A 90 57.07 -39.00 -67.12
C PRO A 90 56.97 -40.20 -66.15
N ILE A 91 58.12 -40.76 -65.76
CA ILE A 91 58.18 -41.88 -64.80
C ILE A 91 57.81 -41.37 -63.41
N GLU A 92 58.42 -40.28 -62.97
CA GLU A 92 58.12 -39.63 -61.69
C GLU A 92 56.66 -39.20 -61.63
N SER A 93 56.15 -38.55 -62.68
CA SER A 93 54.76 -38.12 -62.77
C SER A 93 53.77 -39.29 -62.69
N HIS A 94 54.12 -40.44 -63.28
CA HIS A 94 53.30 -41.64 -63.17
C HIS A 94 53.30 -42.19 -61.74
N LEU A 95 54.48 -42.29 -61.12
CA LEU A 95 54.63 -42.82 -59.76
C LEU A 95 53.94 -41.93 -58.72
N ASP A 96 54.12 -40.62 -58.80
CA ASP A 96 53.42 -39.63 -57.96
C ASP A 96 51.89 -39.77 -58.08
N ARG A 97 51.38 -39.99 -59.29
CA ARG A 97 49.93 -40.22 -59.49
C ARG A 97 49.46 -41.53 -58.85
N GLU A 98 50.22 -42.62 -58.94
CA GLU A 98 49.84 -43.89 -58.30
C GLU A 98 49.93 -43.80 -56.77
N GLU A 99 50.96 -43.13 -56.24
CA GLU A 99 51.09 -42.87 -54.80
C GLU A 99 49.90 -42.05 -54.29
N LYS A 100 49.56 -40.95 -54.98
CA LYS A 100 48.43 -40.08 -54.63
C LYS A 100 47.11 -40.83 -54.56
N LYS A 101 46.83 -41.77 -55.47
CA LYS A 101 45.61 -42.59 -55.41
C LYS A 101 45.49 -43.33 -54.07
N VAL A 102 46.59 -43.90 -53.58
CA VAL A 102 46.59 -44.66 -52.34
C VAL A 102 46.51 -43.72 -51.13
N THR A 103 47.30 -42.65 -51.11
CA THR A 103 47.30 -41.71 -49.98
C THR A 103 45.98 -40.96 -49.84
N ASP A 104 45.37 -40.56 -50.96
CA ASP A 104 44.07 -39.88 -50.97
C ASP A 104 42.95 -40.82 -50.53
N GLU A 105 42.99 -42.09 -50.96
CA GLU A 105 42.01 -43.09 -50.52
C GLU A 105 42.16 -43.42 -49.04
N GLN A 106 43.38 -43.60 -48.54
CA GLN A 106 43.63 -43.80 -47.10
C GLN A 106 43.15 -42.61 -46.27
N LYS A 107 43.42 -41.39 -46.74
CA LYS A 107 42.92 -40.16 -46.11
C LYS A 107 41.40 -40.14 -46.08
N ARG A 108 40.74 -40.45 -47.20
CA ARG A 108 39.28 -40.50 -47.30
C ARG A 108 38.69 -41.54 -46.34
N GLN A 109 39.28 -42.74 -46.28
CA GLN A 109 38.83 -43.80 -45.36
C GLN A 109 39.00 -43.41 -43.90
N LYS A 110 40.12 -42.77 -43.55
CA LYS A 110 40.35 -42.26 -42.19
C LYS A 110 39.34 -41.17 -41.84
N GLU A 111 39.12 -40.20 -42.73
CA GLU A 111 38.14 -39.14 -42.51
C GLU A 111 36.70 -39.69 -42.39
N GLU A 112 36.35 -40.71 -43.16
CA GLU A 112 35.06 -41.39 -43.03
C GLU A 112 34.93 -42.16 -41.72
N ALA A 113 35.95 -42.92 -41.34
CA ALA A 113 35.98 -43.63 -40.06
C ALA A 113 35.87 -42.66 -38.87
N ASP A 114 36.65 -41.57 -38.89
CA ASP A 114 36.60 -40.52 -37.87
C ASP A 114 35.22 -39.84 -37.82
N ARG A 115 34.55 -39.66 -38.98
CA ARG A 115 33.20 -39.08 -39.05
C ARG A 115 32.15 -40.03 -38.46
N ILE A 116 32.22 -41.32 -38.82
CA ILE A 116 31.32 -42.36 -38.30
C ILE A 116 31.48 -42.46 -36.77
N GLU A 117 32.72 -42.49 -36.29
CA GLU A 117 33.00 -42.58 -34.85
C GLU A 117 32.50 -41.33 -34.11
N LYS A 118 32.77 -40.12 -34.62
CA LYS A 118 32.23 -38.89 -34.04
C LYS A 118 30.71 -38.85 -34.05
N ALA A 119 30.07 -39.31 -35.13
CA ALA A 119 28.61 -39.37 -35.22
C ALA A 119 28.03 -40.37 -34.21
N LYS A 120 28.67 -41.54 -34.03
CA LYS A 120 28.31 -42.52 -33.01
C LYS A 120 28.39 -41.91 -31.61
N ILE A 121 29.52 -41.28 -31.28
CA ILE A 121 29.72 -40.65 -29.95
C ILE A 121 28.72 -39.52 -29.73
N GLN A 122 28.47 -38.67 -30.74
CA GLN A 122 27.50 -37.60 -30.64
C GLN A 122 26.08 -38.13 -30.39
N ALA A 123 25.66 -39.17 -31.12
CA ALA A 123 24.37 -39.80 -30.92
C ALA A 123 24.21 -40.38 -29.49
N ARG A 124 25.30 -40.90 -28.90
CA ARG A 124 25.32 -41.35 -27.51
C ARG A 124 25.13 -40.20 -26.52
N VAL A 125 25.86 -39.11 -26.71
CA VAL A 125 25.73 -37.90 -25.89
C VAL A 125 24.30 -37.37 -25.94
N ASP A 126 23.74 -37.24 -27.15
CA ASP A 126 22.38 -36.73 -27.35
C ASP A 126 21.34 -37.62 -26.66
N SER A 127 21.48 -38.95 -26.77
CA SER A 127 20.57 -39.92 -26.14
C SER A 127 20.60 -39.83 -24.62
N LEU A 128 21.79 -39.69 -24.01
CA LEU A 128 21.93 -39.49 -22.57
C LEU A 128 21.35 -38.15 -22.12
N GLN A 129 21.55 -37.09 -22.90
CA GLN A 129 21.00 -35.77 -22.61
C GLN A 129 19.47 -35.77 -22.62
N MET A 130 18.82 -36.53 -23.50
CA MET A 130 17.35 -36.65 -23.55
C MET A 130 16.74 -37.24 -22.27
N VAL A 131 17.52 -38.03 -21.53
CA VAL A 131 17.12 -38.60 -20.22
C VAL A 131 17.77 -37.85 -19.05
N ASN A 132 18.12 -36.57 -19.28
CA ASN A 132 18.69 -35.66 -18.30
C ASN A 132 20.02 -36.15 -17.68
N CYS A 133 20.79 -36.94 -18.42
CA CYS A 133 22.13 -37.38 -18.05
C CYS A 133 23.16 -36.68 -18.94
N VAL A 134 23.87 -35.69 -18.37
CA VAL A 134 24.89 -34.94 -19.09
C VAL A 134 26.27 -35.45 -18.67
N LEU A 135 27.01 -36.02 -19.62
CA LEU A 135 28.39 -36.46 -19.44
C LEU A 135 29.33 -35.70 -20.39
N PRO A 136 30.59 -35.47 -20.01
CA PRO A 136 31.59 -34.91 -20.91
C PRO A 136 31.80 -35.79 -22.14
N PHE A 137 31.96 -35.16 -23.31
CA PHE A 137 32.17 -35.86 -24.58
C PHE A 137 33.30 -36.91 -24.51
N MET A 138 34.41 -36.57 -23.86
CA MET A 138 35.56 -37.47 -23.71
C MET A 138 35.23 -38.73 -22.91
N GLU A 139 34.35 -38.63 -21.90
CA GLU A 139 33.94 -39.79 -21.11
C GLU A 139 33.13 -40.75 -21.99
N VAL A 140 32.13 -40.23 -22.70
CA VAL A 140 31.29 -41.01 -23.63
C VAL A 140 32.11 -41.61 -24.79
N ALA A 141 33.13 -40.89 -25.26
CA ALA A 141 34.03 -41.35 -26.31
C ALA A 141 34.88 -42.56 -25.89
N THR A 142 35.22 -42.66 -24.60
CA THR A 142 36.04 -43.78 -24.07
C THR A 142 35.20 -44.97 -23.59
N MET A 143 33.87 -44.82 -23.49
CA MET A 143 32.99 -45.89 -23.03
C MET A 143 32.83 -46.97 -24.10
N THR A 144 32.91 -48.22 -23.64
CA THR A 144 32.48 -49.37 -24.43
C THR A 144 30.99 -49.32 -24.72
N ASP A 145 30.55 -50.09 -25.72
CA ASP A 145 29.14 -50.17 -26.11
C ASP A 145 28.27 -50.66 -24.93
N ASP A 146 28.73 -51.68 -24.20
CA ASP A 146 28.03 -52.22 -23.02
C ASP A 146 27.93 -51.21 -21.86
N GLU A 147 29.01 -50.47 -21.58
CA GLU A 147 29.01 -49.43 -20.55
C GLU A 147 28.05 -48.29 -20.90
N TYR A 148 28.03 -47.87 -22.18
CA TYR A 148 27.09 -46.86 -22.66
C TYR A 148 25.65 -47.33 -22.50
N GLU A 149 25.33 -48.56 -22.91
CA GLU A 149 23.97 -49.10 -22.82
C GLU A 149 23.50 -49.24 -21.37
N ASP A 150 24.35 -49.74 -20.47
CA ASP A 150 24.03 -49.81 -19.04
C ASP A 150 23.80 -48.41 -18.44
N ARG A 151 24.61 -47.44 -18.83
CA ARG A 151 24.48 -46.04 -18.38
C ARG A 151 23.19 -45.42 -18.88
N LEU A 152 22.88 -45.58 -20.16
CA LEU A 152 21.64 -45.08 -20.77
C LEU A 152 20.42 -45.72 -20.11
N ARG A 153 20.43 -47.03 -19.88
CA ARG A 153 19.34 -47.74 -19.19
C ARG A 153 19.11 -47.18 -17.80
N LYS A 154 20.14 -47.09 -16.97
CA LYS A 154 20.04 -46.56 -15.60
C LYS A 154 19.53 -45.12 -15.58
N ALA A 155 20.04 -44.28 -16.48
CA ALA A 155 19.59 -42.90 -16.62
C ALA A 155 18.12 -42.82 -17.05
N THR A 156 17.72 -43.66 -18.01
CA THR A 156 16.34 -43.76 -18.51
C THR A 156 15.38 -44.20 -17.41
N ASP A 157 15.72 -45.24 -16.65
CA ASP A 157 14.90 -45.74 -15.55
C ASP A 157 14.70 -44.67 -14.47
N SER A 158 15.79 -43.96 -14.10
CA SER A 158 15.75 -42.85 -13.15
C SER A 158 14.88 -41.69 -13.66
N TYR A 159 15.05 -41.32 -14.92
CA TYR A 159 14.27 -40.25 -15.55
C TYR A 159 12.78 -40.58 -15.65
N GLN A 160 12.44 -41.82 -16.04
CA GLN A 160 11.05 -42.29 -16.09
C GLN A 160 10.42 -42.36 -14.70
N ALA A 161 11.17 -42.81 -13.68
CA ALA A 161 10.70 -42.81 -12.30
C ALA A 161 10.40 -41.39 -11.80
N GLU A 162 11.26 -40.42 -12.14
CA GLU A 162 11.07 -39.02 -11.78
C GLU A 162 9.88 -38.39 -12.51
N LEU A 163 9.73 -38.65 -13.83
CA LEU A 163 8.56 -38.22 -14.59
C LEU A 163 7.27 -38.78 -14.01
N LYS A 164 7.26 -40.05 -13.62
CA LYS A 164 6.11 -40.67 -12.97
C LYS A 164 5.82 -40.03 -11.61
N ARG A 165 6.84 -39.79 -10.79
CA ARG A 165 6.71 -39.12 -9.49
C ARG A 165 6.09 -37.73 -9.65
N LEU A 166 6.55 -36.95 -10.63
CA LEU A 166 6.02 -35.61 -10.91
C LEU A 166 4.56 -35.67 -11.39
N ALA A 167 4.24 -36.61 -12.28
CA ALA A 167 2.88 -36.81 -12.76
C ALA A 167 1.92 -37.24 -11.61
N ASP A 168 2.37 -38.12 -10.73
CA ASP A 168 1.61 -38.56 -9.55
C ASP A 168 1.41 -37.40 -8.56
N GLU A 169 2.42 -36.56 -8.34
CA GLU A 169 2.32 -35.35 -7.50
C GLU A 169 1.34 -34.32 -8.08
N GLU A 170 1.41 -34.07 -9.39
CA GLU A 170 0.49 -33.16 -10.07
C GLU A 170 -0.95 -33.69 -10.04
N ALA A 171 -1.14 -34.99 -10.24
CA ALA A 171 -2.44 -35.64 -10.12
C ALA A 171 -3.00 -35.54 -8.69
N ALA A 172 -2.16 -35.77 -7.68
CA ALA A 172 -2.55 -35.62 -6.28
C ALA A 172 -2.93 -34.18 -5.94
N ARG A 173 -2.14 -33.19 -6.38
CA ARG A 173 -2.42 -31.76 -6.20
C ARG A 173 -3.74 -31.36 -6.86
N LYS A 174 -4.01 -31.85 -8.07
CA LYS A 174 -5.27 -31.58 -8.78
C LYS A 174 -6.46 -32.21 -8.04
N ALA A 175 -6.32 -33.45 -7.59
CA ALA A 175 -7.37 -34.13 -6.82
C ALA A 175 -7.63 -33.44 -5.47
N GLU A 176 -6.60 -32.95 -4.78
CA GLU A 176 -6.74 -32.18 -3.54
C GLU A 176 -7.41 -30.83 -3.78
N ALA A 177 -7.01 -30.10 -4.83
CA ALA A 177 -7.65 -28.84 -5.20
C ALA A 177 -9.14 -29.01 -5.51
N GLU A 178 -9.50 -30.08 -6.24
CA GLU A 178 -10.91 -30.41 -6.53
C GLU A 178 -11.70 -30.76 -5.26
N ARG A 179 -11.09 -31.51 -4.33
CA ARG A 179 -11.70 -31.79 -3.02
C ARG A 179 -11.91 -30.53 -2.20
N LEU A 180 -10.92 -29.63 -2.14
CA LEU A 180 -11.03 -28.36 -1.40
C LEU A 180 -12.10 -27.46 -2.00
N GLU A 181 -12.18 -27.36 -3.33
CA GLU A 181 -13.23 -26.60 -4.01
C GLU A 181 -14.63 -27.18 -3.73
N LYS A 182 -14.77 -28.51 -3.72
CA LYS A 182 -16.03 -29.16 -3.35
C LYS A 182 -16.43 -28.85 -1.91
N VAL A 183 -15.51 -28.96 -0.95
CA VAL A 183 -15.75 -28.64 0.46
C VAL A 183 -16.13 -27.16 0.61
N ARG A 184 -15.43 -26.26 -0.08
CA ARG A 184 -15.74 -24.82 -0.06
C ARG A 184 -17.16 -24.54 -0.59
N ARG A 185 -17.56 -25.17 -1.71
CA ARG A 185 -18.92 -25.04 -2.24
C ARG A 185 -19.97 -25.58 -1.29
N GLU A 186 -19.71 -26.70 -0.64
CA GLU A 186 -20.61 -27.25 0.38
C GLU A 186 -20.74 -26.31 1.59
N GLN A 187 -19.63 -25.75 2.08
CA GLN A 187 -19.62 -24.76 3.16
C GLN A 187 -20.33 -23.46 2.78
N GLU A 188 -20.11 -22.93 1.58
CA GLU A 188 -20.80 -21.73 1.08
C GLU A 188 -22.31 -21.99 0.94
N ALA A 189 -22.70 -23.16 0.43
CA ALA A 189 -24.11 -23.55 0.34
C ALA A 189 -24.75 -23.72 1.73
N GLU A 190 -24.06 -24.35 2.68
CA GLU A 190 -24.54 -24.52 4.06
C GLU A 190 -24.66 -23.18 4.79
N ALA A 191 -23.64 -22.30 4.66
CA ALA A 191 -23.68 -20.96 5.22
C ALA A 191 -24.84 -20.13 4.63
N ALA A 192 -25.10 -20.23 3.32
CA ALA A 192 -26.24 -19.59 2.69
C ALA A 192 -27.57 -20.13 3.24
N ARG A 193 -27.70 -21.44 3.43
CA ARG A 193 -28.89 -22.05 4.05
C ARG A 193 -29.10 -21.58 5.49
N LEU A 194 -28.04 -21.51 6.28
CA LEU A 194 -28.12 -21.05 7.65
C LEU A 194 -28.49 -19.56 7.75
N ALA A 195 -27.90 -18.73 6.89
CA ALA A 195 -28.21 -17.29 6.81
C ALA A 195 -29.67 -17.07 6.40
N GLU A 196 -30.20 -17.85 5.46
CA GLU A 196 -31.61 -17.79 5.08
C GLU A 196 -32.52 -18.22 6.23
N MET A 197 -32.19 -19.32 6.92
CA MET A 197 -32.95 -19.78 8.10
C MET A 197 -32.95 -18.72 9.22
N GLN A 198 -31.82 -18.05 9.45
CA GLN A 198 -31.72 -16.95 10.42
C GLN A 198 -32.58 -15.76 10.02
N ARG A 199 -32.56 -15.34 8.75
CA ARG A 199 -33.43 -14.25 8.26
C ARG A 199 -34.90 -14.57 8.46
N GLN A 200 -35.32 -15.81 8.18
CA GLN A 200 -36.70 -16.24 8.39
C GLN A 200 -37.07 -16.23 9.88
N ALA A 201 -36.17 -16.70 10.75
CA ALA A 201 -36.38 -16.66 12.20
C ALA A 201 -36.44 -15.21 12.74
N ASP A 202 -35.57 -14.32 12.26
CA ASP A 202 -35.54 -12.91 12.65
C ASP A 202 -36.80 -12.18 12.18
N GLU A 203 -37.27 -12.45 10.96
CA GLU A 203 -38.52 -11.89 10.45
C GLU A 203 -39.73 -12.40 11.25
N ALA A 204 -39.78 -13.69 11.57
CA ALA A 204 -40.83 -14.27 12.41
C ALA A 204 -40.81 -13.66 13.81
N ASN A 205 -39.63 -13.55 14.44
CA ASN A 205 -39.47 -12.92 15.75
C ASN A 205 -39.85 -11.44 15.73
N ARG A 206 -39.56 -10.71 14.65
CA ARG A 206 -39.97 -9.31 14.50
C ARG A 206 -41.49 -9.18 14.45
N LYS A 207 -42.15 -9.99 13.62
CA LYS A 207 -43.63 -10.03 13.53
C LYS A 207 -44.25 -10.42 14.87
N GLU A 208 -43.69 -11.38 15.58
CA GLU A 208 -44.16 -11.79 16.90
C GLU A 208 -44.00 -10.66 17.93
N ARG A 209 -42.85 -9.97 17.94
CA ARG A 209 -42.61 -8.81 18.82
C ARG A 209 -43.54 -7.66 18.52
N GLU A 210 -43.78 -7.35 17.25
CA GLU A 210 -44.72 -6.31 16.82
C GLU A 210 -46.14 -6.63 17.32
N LYS A 211 -46.62 -7.88 17.16
CA LYS A 211 -47.92 -8.32 17.71
C LYS A 211 -47.99 -8.21 19.23
N ILE A 212 -46.97 -8.69 19.94
CA ILE A 212 -46.92 -8.60 21.41
C ILE A 212 -46.92 -7.14 21.86
N GLU A 213 -46.23 -6.24 21.15
CA GLU A 213 -46.20 -4.82 21.48
C GLU A 213 -47.55 -4.14 21.19
N GLU A 214 -48.20 -4.46 20.08
CA GLU A 214 -49.56 -3.99 19.78
C GLU A 214 -50.57 -4.47 20.82
N GLU A 215 -50.54 -5.76 21.19
CA GLU A 215 -51.37 -6.31 22.25
C GLU A 215 -51.10 -5.64 23.60
N ARG A 216 -49.83 -5.42 23.95
CA ARG A 216 -49.46 -4.71 25.19
C ARG A 216 -49.97 -3.28 25.19
N ARG A 217 -49.85 -2.55 24.08
CA ARG A 217 -50.38 -1.18 23.95
C ARG A 217 -51.91 -1.15 24.05
N ALA A 218 -52.60 -2.12 23.47
CA ALA A 218 -54.05 -2.25 23.59
C ALA A 218 -54.48 -2.50 25.05
N ILE A 219 -53.81 -3.43 25.73
CA ILE A 219 -54.08 -3.74 27.15
C ILE A 219 -53.76 -2.53 28.05
N GLU A 220 -52.67 -1.81 27.79
CA GLU A 220 -52.29 -0.63 28.55
C GLU A 220 -53.28 0.53 28.33
N ALA A 221 -53.73 0.75 27.10
CA ALA A 221 -54.76 1.73 26.78
C ALA A 221 -56.10 1.39 27.45
N GLU A 222 -56.50 0.11 27.45
CA GLU A 222 -57.71 -0.36 28.12
C GLU A 222 -57.63 -0.19 29.63
N LYS A 223 -56.49 -0.56 30.25
CA LYS A 223 -56.25 -0.33 31.69
C LYS A 223 -56.31 1.14 32.05
N LYS A 224 -55.68 2.01 31.26
CA LYS A 224 -55.71 3.45 31.50
C LYS A 224 -57.13 4.01 31.37
N ALA A 225 -57.88 3.61 30.35
CA ALA A 225 -59.27 4.02 30.21
C ALA A 225 -60.14 3.56 31.40
N LEU A 226 -59.91 2.35 31.91
CA LEU A 226 -60.59 1.84 33.09
C LEU A 226 -60.22 2.61 34.37
N GLU A 227 -58.94 2.95 34.55
CA GLU A 227 -58.48 3.77 35.68
C GLU A 227 -59.02 5.19 35.62
N ASP A 228 -59.00 5.83 34.44
CA ASP A 228 -59.56 7.16 34.22
C ASP A 228 -61.09 7.17 34.47
N ALA A 229 -61.81 6.12 34.05
CA ALA A 229 -63.23 5.96 34.33
C ALA A 229 -63.52 5.80 35.83
N LYS A 230 -62.74 4.96 36.54
CA LYS A 230 -62.86 4.80 38.00
C LYS A 230 -62.56 6.10 38.74
N ARG A 231 -61.55 6.85 38.29
CA ARG A 231 -61.20 8.15 38.88
C ARG A 231 -62.31 9.16 38.66
N ALA A 232 -62.89 9.23 37.46
CA ALA A 232 -64.02 10.12 37.18
C ALA A 232 -65.26 9.76 38.02
N GLU A 233 -65.54 8.48 38.22
CA GLU A 233 -66.62 8.02 39.09
C GLU A 233 -66.36 8.39 40.57
N GLN A 234 -65.12 8.23 41.03
CA GLN A 234 -64.73 8.60 42.39
C GLN A 234 -64.79 10.12 42.59
N ASP A 235 -64.29 10.91 41.65
CA ASP A 235 -64.36 12.37 41.69
C ASP A 235 -65.83 12.86 41.70
N HIS A 236 -66.74 12.16 41.00
CA HIS A 236 -68.18 12.44 41.06
C HIS A 236 -68.75 12.15 42.44
N LYS A 237 -68.48 10.96 42.99
CA LYS A 237 -68.92 10.56 44.34
C LYS A 237 -68.38 11.51 45.42
N ASP A 238 -67.13 11.92 45.31
CA ASP A 238 -66.49 12.84 46.26
C ASP A 238 -67.10 14.24 46.17
N ARG A 239 -67.47 14.72 44.98
CA ARG A 239 -68.21 15.99 44.81
C ARG A 239 -69.62 15.92 45.39
N GLU A 240 -70.36 14.84 45.14
CA GLU A 240 -71.68 14.64 45.73
C GLU A 240 -71.62 14.57 47.26
N ALA A 241 -70.63 13.86 47.81
CA ALA A 241 -70.41 13.80 49.25
C ALA A 241 -70.01 15.16 49.84
N PHE A 242 -69.21 15.95 49.12
CA PHE A 242 -68.85 17.31 49.52
C PHE A 242 -70.05 18.25 49.52
N GLU A 243 -70.88 18.24 48.47
CA GLU A 243 -72.12 19.03 48.40
C GLU A 243 -73.12 18.64 49.50
N ALA A 244 -73.25 17.35 49.79
CA ALA A 244 -74.11 16.86 50.87
C ALA A 244 -73.62 17.35 52.25
N LYS A 245 -72.30 17.29 52.50
CA LYS A 245 -71.70 17.84 53.73
C LYS A 245 -71.88 19.34 53.84
N ALA A 246 -71.65 20.09 52.76
CA ALA A 246 -71.82 21.54 52.74
C ALA A 246 -73.28 21.96 53.02
N LYS A 247 -74.27 21.23 52.48
CA LYS A 247 -75.69 21.45 52.77
C LYS A 247 -76.03 21.17 54.24
N GLU A 248 -75.48 20.10 54.80
CA GLU A 248 -75.73 19.75 56.20
C GLU A 248 -75.05 20.73 57.17
N GLU A 249 -73.83 21.15 56.90
CA GLU A 249 -73.13 22.18 57.68
C GLU A 249 -73.87 23.54 57.60
N ALA A 250 -74.39 23.91 56.43
CA ALA A 250 -75.22 25.10 56.28
C ALA A 250 -76.54 25.01 57.09
N ARG A 251 -77.17 23.83 57.15
CA ARG A 251 -78.37 23.59 57.98
C ARG A 251 -78.06 23.75 59.46
N ILE A 252 -76.98 23.15 59.93
CA ILE A 252 -76.54 23.23 61.33
C ILE A 252 -76.16 24.68 61.71
N ALA A 253 -75.48 25.39 60.81
CA ALA A 253 -75.14 26.80 61.02
C ALA A 253 -76.39 27.70 61.09
N ALA A 254 -77.40 27.45 60.24
CA ALA A 254 -78.66 28.19 60.28
C ALA A 254 -79.46 27.93 61.57
N GLU A 255 -79.51 26.69 62.04
CA GLU A 255 -80.18 26.30 63.29
C GLU A 255 -79.50 26.95 64.51
N LYS A 256 -78.17 26.98 64.53
CA LYS A 256 -77.39 27.63 65.59
C LYS A 256 -77.58 29.16 65.58
N ALA A 257 -77.57 29.79 64.41
CA ALA A 257 -77.78 31.22 64.28
C ALA A 257 -79.19 31.66 64.74
N GLU A 258 -80.20 30.82 64.53
CA GLU A 258 -81.56 31.08 65.00
C GLU A 258 -81.68 30.96 66.53
N LYS A 259 -81.06 29.94 67.12
CA LYS A 259 -81.02 29.77 68.57
C LYS A 259 -80.30 30.91 69.28
N ASP A 260 -79.16 31.35 68.74
CA ASP A 260 -78.39 32.49 69.28
C ASP A 260 -79.17 33.82 69.18
N ARG A 261 -80.12 33.93 68.24
CA ARG A 261 -81.00 35.11 68.09
C ARG A 261 -82.08 35.11 69.17
N GLN A 262 -82.72 33.98 69.40
CA GLN A 262 -83.76 33.81 70.42
C GLN A 262 -83.23 33.98 71.85
N GLU A 263 -82.01 33.51 72.13
CA GLU A 263 -81.38 33.68 73.45
C GLU A 263 -81.04 35.15 73.75
N ARG A 264 -80.63 35.94 72.75
CA ARG A 264 -80.39 37.39 72.92
C ARG A 264 -81.68 38.16 73.17
N GLU A 265 -82.74 37.88 72.42
CA GLU A 265 -84.04 38.54 72.60
C GLU A 265 -84.64 38.25 74.00
N ALA A 266 -84.48 37.02 74.50
CA ALA A 266 -84.91 36.65 75.85
C ALA A 266 -84.10 37.33 76.97
N TRP A 267 -82.82 37.61 76.74
CA TRP A 267 -81.96 38.34 77.69
C TRP A 267 -82.34 39.82 77.75
N GLU A 268 -82.50 40.48 76.61
CA GLU A 268 -82.89 41.90 76.55
C GLU A 268 -84.29 42.16 77.16
N ALA A 269 -85.22 41.21 77.01
CA ALA A 269 -86.56 41.31 77.62
C ALA A 269 -86.53 41.22 79.16
N LYS A 270 -85.60 40.45 79.73
CA LYS A 270 -85.43 40.36 81.19
C LYS A 270 -84.85 41.64 81.78
N GLU A 271 -83.87 42.24 81.11
CA GLU A 271 -83.20 43.45 81.61
C GLU A 271 -84.17 44.64 81.68
N ARG A 272 -85.00 44.83 80.64
CA ARG A 272 -86.03 45.88 80.63
C ARG A 272 -87.10 45.70 81.72
N ALA A 273 -87.40 44.45 82.09
CA ALA A 273 -88.37 44.16 83.14
C ALA A 273 -87.83 44.47 84.55
N GLU A 274 -86.54 44.25 84.80
CA GLU A 274 -85.89 44.59 86.07
C GLU A 274 -85.74 46.10 86.26
N GLU A 275 -85.38 46.83 85.20
CA GLU A 275 -85.22 48.28 85.25
C GLU A 275 -86.57 49.00 85.51
N HIS A 276 -87.65 48.50 84.92
CA HIS A 276 -89.00 49.00 85.17
C HIS A 276 -89.48 48.75 86.62
N LYS A 277 -89.10 47.62 87.23
CA LYS A 277 -89.39 47.32 88.64
C LYS A 277 -88.64 48.25 89.60
N ARG A 278 -87.40 48.63 89.27
CA ARG A 278 -86.57 49.53 90.09
C ARG A 278 -87.15 50.95 90.16
N LYS A 279 -87.66 51.49 89.04
CA LYS A 279 -88.28 52.82 88.98
C LYS A 279 -89.62 52.91 89.72
N LEU A 280 -90.40 51.82 89.77
CA LEU A 280 -91.65 51.80 90.53
C LEU A 280 -91.47 51.77 92.06
N ALA A 281 -90.32 51.30 92.55
CA ALA A 281 -90.04 51.19 93.98
C ALA A 281 -89.59 52.50 94.66
N LEU A 282 -89.02 53.45 93.90
CA LEU A 282 -88.47 54.71 94.43
C LEU A 282 -89.52 55.83 94.56
N ARG A 283 -90.67 55.65 93.90
CA ARG A 283 -91.78 56.62 93.81
C ARG A 283 -92.34 57.10 95.17
N PRO A 284 -92.54 56.24 96.21
CA PRO A 284 -93.08 56.68 97.50
C PRO A 284 -92.13 57.59 98.30
N ASP A 285 -90.83 57.50 98.06
CA ASP A 285 -89.83 58.30 98.80
C ASP A 285 -89.60 59.66 98.11
N CYS A 286 -89.75 59.74 96.79
CA CYS A 286 -89.83 61.02 96.06
C CYS A 286 -91.02 61.88 96.54
N ASP A 287 -92.18 61.27 96.80
CA ASP A 287 -93.37 61.97 97.30
C ASP A 287 -93.14 62.56 98.71
N LYS A 288 -92.50 61.81 99.61
CA LYS A 288 -92.18 62.30 100.98
C LYS A 288 -91.16 63.44 100.97
N LEU A 289 -90.17 63.41 100.08
CA LEU A 289 -89.18 64.48 99.94
C LEU A 289 -89.82 65.78 99.43
N ASN A 290 -90.78 65.66 98.51
CA ASN A 290 -91.57 66.78 98.03
C ASN A 290 -92.48 67.37 99.11
N ASP A 291 -93.10 66.54 99.95
CA ASP A 291 -93.89 67.00 101.10
C ASP A 291 -93.06 67.74 102.15
N TYR A 292 -91.85 67.23 102.45
CA TYR A 292 -90.92 67.90 103.36
C TYR A 292 -90.49 69.27 102.83
N ALA A 293 -90.15 69.38 101.54
CA ALA A 293 -89.83 70.66 100.91
C ALA A 293 -91.00 71.67 101.02
N ASN A 294 -92.24 71.22 100.90
CA ASN A 294 -93.42 72.09 101.06
C ASN A 294 -93.60 72.57 102.52
N SER A 295 -93.27 71.74 103.52
CA SER A 295 -93.33 72.13 104.93
C SER A 295 -92.32 73.22 105.33
N VAL A 296 -91.15 73.26 104.65
CA VAL A 296 -90.15 74.31 104.87
C VAL A 296 -90.62 75.65 104.32
N LEU A 297 -91.43 75.63 103.25
CA LEU A 297 -92.02 76.83 102.65
C LEU A 297 -93.20 77.41 103.45
N SER A 298 -93.82 76.64 104.35
CA SER A 298 -95.03 77.05 105.08
C SER A 298 -94.77 77.61 106.48
N LEU A 299 -93.50 77.82 106.86
CA LEU A 299 -93.13 78.44 108.14
C LEU A 299 -93.53 79.92 108.17
N VAL A 300 -94.33 80.29 109.17
CA VAL A 300 -94.86 81.65 109.36
C VAL A 300 -93.79 82.58 109.94
N GLU A 301 -93.59 83.72 109.28
CA GLU A 301 -92.60 84.73 109.65
C GLU A 301 -93.02 85.48 110.93
N PRO A 302 -92.15 85.62 111.95
CA PRO A 302 -92.44 86.42 113.13
C PRO A 302 -92.35 87.92 112.83
N GLU A 303 -93.33 88.71 113.28
CA GLU A 303 -93.31 90.17 113.17
C GLU A 303 -92.20 90.75 114.04
N VAL A 304 -91.31 91.55 113.42
CA VAL A 304 -90.22 92.24 114.09
C VAL A 304 -90.24 93.71 113.70
N ASP A 305 -90.25 94.59 114.71
CA ASP A 305 -90.49 96.02 114.50
C ASP A 305 -89.20 96.84 114.26
N SER A 306 -88.02 96.30 114.58
CA SER A 306 -86.75 97.00 114.30
C SER A 306 -86.30 96.82 112.84
N ALA A 307 -85.69 97.86 112.28
CA ALA A 307 -85.22 97.85 110.90
C ALA A 307 -84.09 96.81 110.69
N GLU A 308 -83.21 96.64 111.68
CA GLU A 308 -82.13 95.63 111.63
C GLU A 308 -82.69 94.19 111.64
N ALA A 309 -83.77 93.93 112.40
CA ALA A 309 -84.39 92.62 112.49
C ALA A 309 -85.13 92.24 111.18
N LYS A 310 -85.75 93.21 110.49
CA LYS A 310 -86.39 92.98 109.18
C LYS A 310 -85.37 92.54 108.12
N THR A 311 -84.16 93.09 108.13
CA THR A 311 -83.10 92.68 107.19
C THR A 311 -82.65 91.24 107.45
N VAL A 312 -82.50 90.83 108.71
CA VAL A 312 -82.17 89.44 109.07
C VAL A 312 -83.29 88.48 108.66
N MET A 313 -84.55 88.85 108.87
CA MET A 313 -85.67 88.00 108.47
C MET A 313 -85.78 87.83 106.95
N SER A 314 -85.54 88.90 106.17
CA SER A 314 -85.54 88.80 104.71
C SER A 314 -84.46 87.84 104.19
N TRP A 315 -83.28 87.80 104.80
CA TRP A 315 -82.23 86.84 104.46
C TRP A 315 -82.66 85.40 104.82
N ALA A 316 -83.17 85.18 106.03
CA ALA A 316 -83.60 83.85 106.49
C ALA A 316 -84.71 83.24 105.61
N VAL A 317 -85.70 84.04 105.20
CA VAL A 317 -86.78 83.60 104.31
C VAL A 317 -86.25 83.20 102.93
N LYS A 318 -85.24 83.92 102.43
CA LYS A 318 -84.63 83.60 101.14
C LYS A 318 -83.92 82.24 101.19
N GLU A 319 -83.10 82.00 102.22
CA GLU A 319 -82.37 80.73 102.38
C GLU A 319 -83.32 79.53 102.52
N LEU A 320 -84.45 79.69 103.24
CA LEU A 320 -85.45 78.62 103.37
C LEU A 320 -86.13 78.27 102.04
N LYS A 321 -86.38 79.27 101.19
CA LYS A 321 -86.93 79.06 99.84
C LYS A 321 -85.95 78.32 98.93
N ASP A 322 -84.68 78.71 98.97
CA ASP A 322 -83.63 78.09 98.15
C ASP A 322 -83.42 76.62 98.57
N LEU A 323 -83.42 76.33 99.87
CA LEU A 323 -83.34 74.97 100.40
C LEU A 323 -84.50 74.09 99.93
N ALA A 324 -85.74 74.58 100.04
CA ALA A 324 -86.92 73.85 99.58
C ALA A 324 -86.88 73.58 98.06
N GLY A 325 -86.36 74.52 97.26
CA GLY A 325 -86.18 74.35 95.82
C GLY A 325 -85.18 73.24 95.47
N CYS A 326 -84.04 73.18 96.17
CA CYS A 326 -83.04 72.14 95.95
C CYS A 326 -83.55 70.73 96.27
N ILE A 327 -84.36 70.58 97.33
CA ILE A 327 -84.91 69.27 97.71
C ILE A 327 -85.84 68.73 96.61
N LYS A 328 -86.68 69.57 95.98
CA LYS A 328 -87.57 69.14 94.89
C LYS A 328 -86.80 68.65 93.66
N ILE A 329 -85.80 69.41 93.20
CA ILE A 329 -85.00 69.04 92.01
C ILE A 329 -84.32 67.69 92.21
N LYS A 330 -83.76 67.44 93.39
CA LYS A 330 -83.07 66.18 93.70
C LYS A 330 -84.04 64.99 93.84
N ALA A 331 -85.30 65.24 94.17
CA ALA A 331 -86.32 64.20 94.29
C ALA A 331 -86.85 63.73 92.92
N ASP A 332 -86.88 64.60 91.90
CA ASP A 332 -87.35 64.27 90.55
C ASP A 332 -86.30 63.50 89.72
N ASP A 333 -85.02 63.55 90.11
CA ASP A 333 -83.89 62.84 89.46
C ASP A 333 -83.64 61.42 90.02
N LEU A 334 -84.48 60.92 90.95
CA LEU A 334 -84.45 59.57 91.54
C LEU A 334 -85.40 58.61 90.81
#